data_AF-A0A2M7DBY6-F1
#
_entry.id   AF-A0A2M7DBY6-F1
#
_cell.length_a   1.000
_cell.length_b   1.000
_cell.length_c   1.000
_cell.angle_alpha   90.00
_cell.angle_beta   90.00
_cell.angle_gamma   90.00
#
_symmetry.space_group_name_H-M   'P 1'
#
loop_
_entity.id
_entity.type
_entity.pdbx_description
1 polymer ?
#
loop_
_entity_poly.entity_id
_entity_poly.type
_entity_poly.pdbx_seq_one_letter_code
_entity_poly.pdbx_strand_id
1 'polypeptide(L)'
;MSQEFKTLFEYLKNLRSRYFHALSAFYIYEGLLELSAPNIIGTKEAEENVKTLSRFKNFFIMSKEALRVYFFLELAKLFDESKQSLHINKIVNFAGSNIKSLSKNDFLEFHQGRTFISELFKQYKAIDKNDLIEIKNKIKKHEKTIKKLDDYRNQYLAHEDKKKKQISINSGEIQNLFKLIADILNLFSSRLDFSTTMYSHVEKECKEDTKRVVDYLKRFEPYRLKEIEKKYNLGK
;
A
#
# COMPACT_ATOMS: atom_id res chain seq x y z
N MET A 1 -2.55 -30.03 12.71
CA MET A 1 -2.37 -28.61 12.36
C MET A 1 -3.66 -28.14 11.73
N SER A 2 -4.35 -27.18 12.34
CA SER A 2 -5.58 -26.59 11.79
C SER A 2 -5.32 -26.02 10.39
N GLN A 3 -5.96 -26.61 9.38
CA GLN A 3 -5.85 -26.17 7.99
C GLN A 3 -6.41 -24.74 7.83
N GLU A 4 -7.39 -24.39 8.64
CA GLU A 4 -8.01 -23.08 8.72
C GLU A 4 -7.02 -22.03 9.23
N PHE A 5 -6.24 -22.34 10.27
CA PHE A 5 -5.22 -21.43 10.78
C PHE A 5 -4.16 -21.14 9.73
N LYS A 6 -3.63 -22.18 9.07
CA LYS A 6 -2.65 -22.04 7.97
C LYS A 6 -3.21 -21.21 6.81
N THR A 7 -4.46 -21.47 6.44
CA THR A 7 -5.14 -20.74 5.35
C THR A 7 -5.29 -19.26 5.68
N LEU A 8 -5.73 -18.94 6.91
CA LEU A 8 -5.88 -17.56 7.36
C LEU A 8 -4.52 -16.83 7.43
N PHE A 9 -3.47 -17.52 7.89
CA PHE A 9 -2.11 -16.99 7.91
C PHE A 9 -1.60 -16.63 6.50
N GLU A 10 -1.80 -17.52 5.52
CA GLU A 10 -1.44 -17.26 4.12
C GLU A 10 -2.26 -16.11 3.52
N TYR A 11 -3.56 -16.03 3.82
CA TYR A 11 -4.38 -14.90 3.42
C TYR A 11 -3.87 -13.57 3.98
N LEU A 12 -3.51 -13.54 5.28
CA LEU A 12 -2.94 -12.36 5.89
C LEU A 12 -1.62 -11.95 5.22
N LYS A 13 -0.72 -12.91 4.97
CA LYS A 13 0.56 -12.66 4.30
C LYS A 13 0.38 -12.04 2.92
N ASN A 14 -0.53 -12.60 2.12
CA ASN A 14 -0.84 -12.08 0.78
C ASN A 14 -1.45 -10.67 0.82
N LEU A 15 -2.36 -10.41 1.76
CA LEU A 15 -2.92 -9.06 1.94
C LEU A 15 -1.88 -8.04 2.42
N ARG A 16 -0.96 -8.43 3.31
CA ARG A 16 0.16 -7.57 3.73
C ARG A 16 1.07 -7.19 2.57
N SER A 17 1.42 -8.16 1.71
CA SER A 17 2.23 -7.89 0.52
C SER A 17 1.51 -6.93 -0.44
N ARG A 18 0.23 -7.18 -0.73
CA ARG A 18 -0.57 -6.26 -1.56
C ARG A 18 -0.64 -4.85 -0.97
N TYR A 19 -0.96 -4.76 0.32
CA TYR A 19 -1.03 -3.50 1.05
C TYR A 19 0.30 -2.74 0.97
N PHE A 20 1.42 -3.42 1.21
CA PHE A 20 2.75 -2.82 1.15
C PHE A 20 3.03 -2.22 -0.23
N HIS A 21 2.81 -2.97 -1.32
CA HIS A 21 3.04 -2.46 -2.67
C HIS A 21 2.13 -1.27 -3.01
N ALA A 22 0.85 -1.33 -2.62
CA ALA A 22 -0.09 -0.22 -2.83
C ALA A 22 0.35 1.04 -2.08
N LEU A 23 0.80 0.88 -0.83
CA LEU A 23 1.30 1.96 0.01
C LEU A 23 2.57 2.58 -0.57
N SER A 24 3.52 1.75 -1.02
CA SER A 24 4.73 2.22 -1.68
C SER A 24 4.41 3.01 -2.94
N ALA A 25 3.52 2.50 -3.80
CA ALA A 25 3.12 3.20 -5.01
C ALA A 25 2.46 4.56 -4.72
N PHE A 26 1.60 4.62 -3.70
CA PHE A 26 1.00 5.87 -3.24
C PHE A 26 2.07 6.90 -2.80
N TYR A 27 3.04 6.50 -1.98
CA TYR A 27 4.04 7.43 -1.48
C TYR A 27 5.12 7.81 -2.50
N ILE A 28 5.43 6.95 -3.46
CA ILE A 28 6.26 7.33 -4.62
C ILE A 28 5.49 8.37 -5.47
N TYR A 29 4.20 8.15 -5.71
CA TYR A 29 3.36 9.10 -6.42
C TYR A 29 3.31 10.46 -5.72
N GLU A 30 3.04 10.49 -4.41
CA GLU A 30 3.06 11.74 -3.62
C GLU A 30 4.46 12.38 -3.63
N GLY A 31 5.54 11.60 -3.52
CA GLY A 31 6.91 12.10 -3.61
C GLY A 31 7.21 12.79 -4.94
N LEU A 32 6.72 12.25 -6.06
CA LEU A 32 6.83 12.88 -7.38
C LEU A 32 6.03 14.18 -7.47
N LEU A 33 4.87 14.27 -6.81
CA LEU A 33 4.10 15.51 -6.74
C LEU A 33 4.82 16.58 -5.90
N GLU A 34 5.31 16.20 -4.71
CA GLU A 34 6.06 17.07 -3.80
C GLU A 34 7.27 17.70 -4.48
N LEU A 35 8.01 16.92 -5.29
CA LEU A 35 9.17 17.39 -6.04
C LEU A 35 8.85 18.51 -7.04
N SER A 36 7.60 18.69 -7.43
CA SER A 36 7.16 19.72 -8.36
C SER A 36 6.32 20.82 -7.70
N ALA A 37 6.13 20.78 -6.38
CA ALA A 37 5.20 21.64 -5.65
C ALA A 37 5.93 22.83 -4.99
N PRO A 38 5.82 24.07 -5.52
CA PRO A 38 6.53 25.24 -4.99
C PRO A 38 6.17 25.56 -3.53
N ASN A 39 4.94 25.27 -3.13
CA ASN A 39 4.45 25.48 -1.77
C ASN A 39 5.00 24.47 -0.74
N ILE A 40 5.67 23.40 -1.19
CA ILE A 40 6.22 22.34 -0.32
C ILE A 40 7.75 22.47 -0.24
N ILE A 41 8.42 22.59 -1.38
CA ILE A 41 9.90 22.59 -1.47
C ILE A 41 10.50 23.93 -1.88
N GLY A 42 9.67 24.96 -2.11
CA GLY A 42 10.09 26.27 -2.58
C GLY A 42 10.20 26.36 -4.10
N THR A 43 9.96 27.56 -4.64
CA THR A 43 9.86 27.82 -6.09
C THR A 43 11.12 27.42 -6.86
N LYS A 44 12.29 27.82 -6.39
CA LYS A 44 13.56 27.56 -7.08
C LYS A 44 13.83 26.06 -7.21
N GLU A 45 13.67 25.32 -6.11
CA GLU A 45 13.92 23.87 -6.11
C GLU A 45 12.89 23.12 -6.98
N ALA A 46 11.61 23.52 -6.90
CA ALA A 46 10.56 22.97 -7.75
C ALA A 46 10.83 23.20 -9.24
N GLU A 47 11.25 24.41 -9.65
CA GLU A 47 11.60 24.70 -11.04
C GLU A 47 12.79 23.86 -11.53
N GLU A 48 13.83 23.68 -10.70
CA GLU A 48 14.98 22.85 -11.02
C GLU A 48 14.59 21.36 -11.16
N ASN A 49 13.73 20.86 -10.26
CA ASN A 49 13.18 19.51 -10.33
C ASN A 49 12.36 19.32 -11.61
N VAL A 50 11.43 20.24 -11.91
CA VAL A 50 10.58 20.18 -13.11
C VAL A 50 11.43 20.18 -14.38
N LYS A 51 12.48 21.01 -14.46
CA LYS A 51 13.43 21.00 -15.59
C LYS A 51 14.11 19.63 -15.74
N THR A 52 14.51 19.02 -14.63
CA THR A 52 15.15 17.69 -14.63
C THR A 52 14.20 16.60 -15.09
N LEU A 53 12.99 16.55 -14.51
CA LEU A 53 11.94 15.59 -14.88
C LEU A 53 11.53 15.74 -16.35
N SER A 54 11.47 16.97 -16.85
CA SER A 54 11.07 17.28 -18.24
C SER A 54 12.04 16.73 -19.28
N ARG A 55 13.32 16.55 -18.95
CA ARG A 55 14.28 15.87 -19.84
C ARG A 55 13.90 14.43 -20.12
N PHE A 56 13.23 13.78 -19.17
CA PHE A 56 12.71 12.42 -19.27
C PHE A 56 11.19 12.38 -19.20
N LYS A 57 10.51 13.39 -19.79
CA LYS A 57 9.07 13.62 -19.63
C LYS A 57 8.22 12.37 -19.89
N ASN A 58 8.52 11.61 -20.93
CA ASN A 58 7.74 10.44 -21.31
C ASN A 58 7.85 9.32 -20.27
N PHE A 59 9.00 9.19 -19.61
CA PHE A 59 9.17 8.24 -18.52
C PHE A 59 8.41 8.73 -17.27
N PHE A 60 8.66 9.95 -16.81
CA PHE A 60 8.09 10.42 -15.54
C PHE A 60 6.59 10.65 -15.59
N ILE A 61 6.04 11.13 -16.70
CA ILE A 61 4.58 11.29 -16.87
C ILE A 61 3.90 9.92 -16.79
N MET A 62 4.41 8.94 -17.55
CA MET A 62 3.85 7.59 -17.58
C MET A 62 4.00 6.86 -16.25
N SER A 63 5.17 6.96 -15.60
CA SER A 63 5.41 6.37 -14.28
C SER A 63 4.49 6.96 -13.22
N LYS A 64 4.33 8.30 -13.20
CA LYS A 64 3.42 8.96 -12.26
C LYS A 64 1.98 8.48 -12.45
N GLU A 65 1.51 8.39 -13.68
CA GLU A 65 0.16 7.92 -13.98
C GLU A 65 -0.02 6.43 -13.64
N ALA A 66 0.97 5.60 -13.98
CA ALA A 66 0.94 4.17 -13.66
C ALA A 66 0.90 3.93 -12.15
N LEU A 67 1.69 4.65 -11.37
CA LEU A 67 1.67 4.59 -9.90
C LEU A 67 0.29 4.98 -9.36
N ARG A 68 -0.28 6.07 -9.89
CA ARG A 68 -1.61 6.56 -9.53
C ARG A 68 -2.67 5.49 -9.74
N VAL A 69 -2.76 4.97 -10.96
CA VAL A 69 -3.71 3.92 -11.32
C VAL A 69 -3.49 2.68 -10.46
N TYR A 70 -2.25 2.26 -10.29
CA TYR A 70 -1.90 1.05 -9.53
C TYR A 70 -2.37 1.14 -8.08
N PHE A 71 -2.02 2.20 -7.34
CA PHE A 71 -2.40 2.26 -5.93
C PHE A 71 -3.92 2.36 -5.76
N PHE A 72 -4.64 3.08 -6.64
CA PHE A 72 -6.10 3.13 -6.59
C PHE A 72 -6.74 1.76 -6.85
N LEU A 73 -6.25 1.02 -7.85
CA LEU A 73 -6.74 -0.32 -8.16
C LEU A 73 -6.48 -1.30 -7.01
N GLU A 74 -5.26 -1.34 -6.47
CA GLU A 74 -4.93 -2.25 -5.38
C GLU A 74 -5.66 -1.90 -4.08
N LEU A 75 -5.83 -0.61 -3.78
CA LEU A 75 -6.63 -0.17 -2.64
C LEU A 75 -8.09 -0.59 -2.79
N ALA A 76 -8.68 -0.44 -4.00
CA ALA A 76 -10.05 -0.88 -4.26
C ALA A 76 -10.20 -2.40 -4.12
N LYS A 77 -9.23 -3.18 -4.63
CA LYS A 77 -9.21 -4.65 -4.49
C LYS A 77 -9.17 -5.11 -3.03
N LEU A 78 -8.55 -4.33 -2.12
CA LEU A 78 -8.51 -4.66 -0.69
C LEU A 78 -9.90 -4.55 -0.01
N PHE A 79 -10.80 -3.74 -0.57
CA PHE A 79 -12.17 -3.54 -0.11
C PHE A 79 -13.24 -4.15 -1.02
N ASP A 80 -12.85 -4.96 -2.00
CA ASP A 80 -13.77 -5.63 -2.93
C ASP A 80 -14.76 -6.55 -2.18
N GLU A 81 -15.78 -7.01 -2.88
CA GLU A 81 -16.79 -7.97 -2.43
C GLU A 81 -16.80 -9.26 -3.27
N SER A 82 -15.96 -9.34 -4.30
CA SER A 82 -15.85 -10.52 -5.16
C SER A 82 -15.41 -11.76 -4.38
N LYS A 83 -16.25 -12.81 -4.42
CA LYS A 83 -15.99 -14.13 -3.81
C LYS A 83 -14.67 -14.76 -4.24
N GLN A 84 -14.23 -14.49 -5.48
CA GLN A 84 -13.02 -15.05 -6.06
C GLN A 84 -11.75 -14.32 -5.60
N SER A 85 -11.87 -13.03 -5.27
CA SER A 85 -10.73 -12.21 -4.87
C SER A 85 -10.34 -12.44 -3.40
N LEU A 86 -9.12 -12.06 -3.04
CA LEU A 86 -8.69 -11.95 -1.64
C LEU A 86 -8.76 -10.49 -1.21
N HIS A 87 -9.57 -10.21 -0.19
CA HIS A 87 -9.90 -8.87 0.29
C HIS A 87 -10.19 -8.91 1.81
N ILE A 88 -10.29 -7.76 2.45
CA ILE A 88 -10.46 -7.66 3.91
C ILE A 88 -11.71 -8.39 4.40
N ASN A 89 -12.85 -8.18 3.74
CA ASN A 89 -14.10 -8.83 4.16
C ASN A 89 -14.00 -10.36 4.06
N LYS A 90 -13.24 -10.90 3.11
CA LYS A 90 -13.02 -12.35 3.00
C LYS A 90 -12.26 -12.90 4.20
N ILE A 91 -11.19 -12.25 4.66
CA ILE A 91 -10.45 -12.73 5.84
C ILE A 91 -11.28 -12.61 7.12
N VAL A 92 -12.08 -11.55 7.25
CA VAL A 92 -12.99 -11.34 8.39
C VAL A 92 -14.07 -12.43 8.42
N ASN A 93 -14.69 -12.71 7.27
CA ASN A 93 -15.72 -13.74 7.17
C ASN A 93 -15.15 -15.15 7.35
N PHE A 94 -13.96 -15.41 6.80
CA PHE A 94 -13.26 -16.69 6.99
C PHE A 94 -12.92 -16.91 8.46
N ALA A 95 -12.36 -15.91 9.14
CA ALA A 95 -12.04 -16.00 10.56
C ALA A 95 -13.29 -16.20 11.42
N GLY A 96 -14.38 -15.50 11.11
CA GLY A 96 -15.66 -15.67 11.82
C GLY A 96 -16.28 -17.05 11.66
N SER A 97 -16.21 -17.62 10.45
CA SER A 97 -16.78 -18.94 10.15
C SER A 97 -15.96 -20.07 10.79
N ASN A 98 -14.66 -19.86 10.97
CA ASN A 98 -13.71 -20.86 11.47
C ASN A 98 -13.17 -20.56 12.87
N ILE A 99 -13.84 -19.69 13.63
CA ILE A 99 -13.30 -19.16 14.89
C ILE A 99 -12.95 -20.24 15.92
N LYS A 100 -13.64 -21.38 15.89
CA LYS A 100 -13.35 -22.54 16.76
C LYS A 100 -12.00 -23.19 16.44
N SER A 101 -11.57 -23.13 15.18
CA SER A 101 -10.30 -23.67 14.66
C SER A 101 -9.17 -22.63 14.64
N LEU A 102 -9.37 -21.49 15.32
CA LEU A 102 -8.41 -20.40 15.50
C LEU A 102 -8.10 -20.20 16.99
N SER A 103 -8.00 -21.33 17.70
CA SER A 103 -7.82 -21.36 19.15
C SER A 103 -6.37 -21.12 19.57
N LYS A 104 -6.16 -21.06 20.89
CA LYS A 104 -4.83 -21.07 21.50
C LYS A 104 -4.01 -22.30 21.14
N ASN A 105 -4.64 -23.47 21.06
CA ASN A 105 -3.93 -24.71 20.74
C ASN A 105 -3.51 -24.75 19.27
N ASP A 106 -4.33 -24.22 18.37
CA ASP A 106 -4.00 -24.12 16.94
C ASP A 106 -2.78 -23.22 16.72
N PHE A 107 -2.71 -22.10 17.45
CA PHE A 107 -1.55 -21.22 17.46
C PHE A 107 -0.28 -21.94 17.94
N LEU A 108 -0.36 -22.67 19.07
CA LEU A 108 0.79 -23.42 19.59
C LEU A 108 1.26 -24.47 18.59
N GLU A 109 0.34 -25.22 18.00
CA GLU A 109 0.65 -26.25 17.03
C GLU A 109 1.32 -25.68 15.78
N PHE A 110 0.81 -24.55 15.27
CA PHE A 110 1.38 -23.88 14.10
C PHE A 110 2.79 -23.31 14.32
N HIS A 111 3.10 -22.93 15.57
CA HIS A 111 4.37 -22.32 15.95
C HIS A 111 5.33 -23.26 16.70
N GLN A 112 5.07 -24.57 16.67
CA GLN A 112 5.98 -25.55 17.24
C GLN A 112 7.41 -25.37 16.69
N GLY A 113 8.39 -25.38 17.59
CA GLY A 113 9.80 -25.19 17.24
C GLY A 113 10.30 -23.74 17.20
N ARG A 114 9.43 -22.73 17.41
CA ARG A 114 9.91 -21.35 17.62
C ARG A 114 10.52 -21.18 19.01
N THR A 115 11.67 -20.49 19.08
CA THR A 115 12.26 -20.06 20.35
C THR A 115 11.28 -19.14 21.09
N PHE A 116 11.17 -19.30 22.41
CA PHE A 116 10.29 -18.51 23.30
C PHE A 116 8.78 -18.66 23.09
N ILE A 117 8.33 -19.73 22.42
CA ILE A 117 6.89 -19.96 22.22
C ILE A 117 6.11 -20.09 23.53
N SER A 118 6.73 -20.66 24.58
CA SER A 118 6.16 -20.79 25.92
C SER A 118 5.86 -19.44 26.57
N GLU A 119 6.76 -18.48 26.43
CA GLU A 119 6.65 -17.13 26.98
C GLU A 119 5.62 -16.32 26.21
N LEU A 120 5.68 -16.36 24.88
CA LEU A 120 4.70 -15.71 24.00
C LEU A 120 3.29 -16.23 24.31
N PHE A 121 3.14 -17.54 24.44
CA PHE A 121 1.83 -18.16 24.65
C PHE A 121 1.10 -17.69 25.90
N LYS A 122 1.83 -17.35 26.98
CA LYS A 122 1.22 -16.84 28.23
C LYS A 122 0.43 -15.56 28.01
N GLN A 123 0.89 -14.71 27.09
CA GLN A 123 0.25 -13.43 26.76
C GLN A 123 -0.63 -13.52 25.50
N TYR A 124 -0.70 -14.70 24.87
CA TYR A 124 -1.46 -14.88 23.65
C TYR A 124 -2.96 -14.67 23.86
N LYS A 125 -3.53 -13.86 22.99
CA LYS A 125 -4.98 -13.73 22.84
C LYS A 125 -5.34 -14.22 21.44
N ALA A 126 -6.12 -15.30 21.40
CA ALA A 126 -6.72 -15.81 20.17
C ALA A 126 -7.72 -14.80 19.61
N ILE A 127 -7.96 -14.86 18.29
CA ILE A 127 -8.98 -14.03 17.65
C ILE A 127 -10.36 -14.36 18.20
N ASP A 128 -11.12 -13.33 18.57
CA ASP A 128 -12.46 -13.49 19.13
C ASP A 128 -13.53 -12.75 18.31
N LYS A 129 -14.80 -12.92 18.68
CA LYS A 129 -15.91 -12.26 17.99
C LYS A 129 -15.87 -10.74 18.12
N ASN A 130 -15.35 -10.21 19.23
CA ASN A 130 -15.27 -8.77 19.47
C ASN A 130 -14.25 -8.12 18.52
N ASP A 131 -13.12 -8.78 18.29
CA ASP A 131 -12.13 -8.38 17.30
C ASP A 131 -12.79 -8.22 15.90
N LEU A 132 -13.61 -9.19 15.49
CA LEU A 132 -14.30 -9.15 14.19
C LEU A 132 -15.39 -8.07 14.12
N ILE A 133 -16.12 -7.84 15.21
CA ILE A 133 -17.12 -6.76 15.31
C ILE A 133 -16.43 -5.40 15.22
N GLU A 134 -15.30 -5.23 15.90
CA GLU A 134 -14.50 -4.00 15.85
C GLU A 134 -14.06 -3.67 14.43
N ILE A 135 -13.54 -4.67 13.70
CA ILE A 135 -13.13 -4.50 12.30
C ILE A 135 -14.31 -4.07 11.43
N LYS A 136 -15.46 -4.75 11.54
CA LYS A 136 -16.67 -4.39 10.78
C LYS A 136 -17.13 -2.96 11.07
N ASN A 137 -17.10 -2.55 12.34
CA ASN A 137 -17.44 -1.18 12.73
C ASN A 137 -16.46 -0.15 12.16
N LYS A 138 -15.15 -0.45 12.15
CA LYS A 138 -14.12 0.40 11.55
C LYS A 138 -14.31 0.55 10.04
N ILE A 139 -14.64 -0.52 9.33
CA ILE A 139 -14.95 -0.51 7.89
C ILE A 139 -16.20 0.34 7.64
N LYS A 140 -17.28 0.13 8.39
CA LYS A 140 -18.53 0.88 8.26
C LYS A 140 -18.33 2.39 8.42
N LYS A 141 -17.47 2.83 9.35
CA LYS A 141 -17.13 4.26 9.52
C LYS A 141 -16.51 4.89 8.26
N HIS A 142 -15.92 4.09 7.37
CA HIS A 142 -15.27 4.54 6.14
C HIS A 142 -16.07 4.20 4.88
N GLU A 143 -17.32 3.71 5.00
CA GLU A 143 -18.13 3.23 3.88
C GLU A 143 -18.27 4.26 2.75
N LYS A 144 -18.39 5.55 3.09
CA LYS A 144 -18.53 6.63 2.11
C LYS A 144 -17.28 6.76 1.24
N THR A 145 -16.09 6.72 1.85
CA THR A 145 -14.82 6.81 1.14
C THR A 145 -14.53 5.56 0.33
N ILE A 146 -14.85 4.37 0.89
CA ILE A 146 -14.75 3.09 0.17
C ILE A 146 -15.65 3.10 -1.07
N LYS A 147 -16.89 3.59 -0.95
CA LYS A 147 -17.81 3.71 -2.08
C LYS A 147 -17.28 4.65 -3.16
N LYS A 148 -16.75 5.82 -2.77
CA LYS A 148 -16.10 6.72 -3.74
C LYS A 148 -14.95 6.01 -4.47
N LEU A 149 -14.12 5.27 -3.75
CA LEU A 149 -13.01 4.51 -4.32
C LEU A 149 -13.48 3.45 -5.33
N ASP A 150 -14.56 2.73 -5.01
CA ASP A 150 -15.17 1.75 -5.91
C ASP A 150 -15.75 2.41 -7.17
N ASP A 151 -16.52 3.50 -6.99
CA ASP A 151 -17.06 4.28 -8.10
C ASP A 151 -15.92 4.81 -8.99
N TYR A 152 -14.82 5.26 -8.38
CA TYR A 152 -13.64 5.75 -9.08
C TYR A 152 -12.97 4.65 -9.90
N ARG A 153 -12.73 3.48 -9.28
CA ARG A 153 -12.19 2.29 -9.96
C ARG A 153 -13.04 1.96 -11.19
N ASN A 154 -14.34 1.82 -11.01
CA ASN A 154 -15.24 1.35 -12.07
C ASN A 154 -15.27 2.32 -13.25
N GLN A 155 -15.50 3.62 -12.98
CA GLN A 155 -15.72 4.60 -14.04
C GLN A 155 -14.43 5.08 -14.71
N TYR A 156 -13.34 5.21 -13.94
CA TYR A 156 -12.12 5.85 -14.42
C TYR A 156 -10.99 4.89 -14.78
N LEU A 157 -10.93 3.71 -14.15
CA LEU A 157 -9.77 2.83 -14.26
C LEU A 157 -10.09 1.50 -14.96
N ALA A 158 -11.23 0.87 -14.63
CA ALA A 158 -11.57 -0.47 -15.11
C ALA A 158 -12.34 -0.46 -16.43
N HIS A 159 -13.37 0.39 -16.55
CA HIS A 159 -14.25 0.41 -17.73
C HIS A 159 -14.07 1.62 -18.63
N GLU A 160 -13.41 2.68 -18.11
CA GLU A 160 -13.23 3.95 -18.80
C GLU A 160 -14.55 4.49 -19.40
N ASP A 161 -15.56 4.60 -18.54
CA ASP A 161 -16.92 4.91 -18.96
C ASP A 161 -16.99 6.21 -19.78
N LYS A 162 -17.80 6.20 -20.85
CA LYS A 162 -18.01 7.39 -21.70
C LYS A 162 -18.64 8.56 -20.93
N LYS A 163 -19.40 8.28 -19.86
CA LYS A 163 -20.02 9.27 -18.98
C LYS A 163 -19.50 9.10 -17.56
N LYS A 164 -18.43 9.82 -17.23
CA LYS A 164 -17.79 9.77 -15.91
C LYS A 164 -18.45 10.77 -14.96
N LYS A 165 -18.86 10.34 -13.76
CA LYS A 165 -19.31 11.26 -12.71
C LYS A 165 -18.06 11.87 -12.07
N GLN A 166 -18.08 13.17 -11.78
CA GLN A 166 -16.97 13.77 -11.04
C GLN A 166 -16.88 13.16 -9.63
N ILE A 167 -15.82 12.38 -9.39
CA ILE A 167 -15.54 11.76 -8.11
C ILE A 167 -14.33 12.46 -7.50
N SER A 168 -14.55 13.10 -6.35
CA SER A 168 -13.48 13.73 -5.58
C SER A 168 -13.08 12.83 -4.42
N ILE A 169 -11.87 12.27 -4.50
CA ILE A 169 -11.17 11.60 -3.41
C ILE A 169 -9.85 12.33 -3.20
N ASN A 170 -9.63 12.86 -2.00
CA ASN A 170 -8.39 13.57 -1.67
C ASN A 170 -7.33 12.65 -1.01
N SER A 171 -6.08 13.11 -0.92
CA SER A 171 -4.98 12.32 -0.33
C SER A 171 -5.23 11.94 1.13
N GLY A 172 -5.89 12.80 1.92
CA GLY A 172 -6.23 12.49 3.32
C GLY A 172 -7.26 11.36 3.45
N GLU A 173 -8.24 11.31 2.56
CA GLU A 173 -9.19 10.19 2.44
C GLU A 173 -8.46 8.88 2.11
N ILE A 174 -7.48 8.90 1.20
CA ILE A 174 -6.66 7.73 0.85
C ILE A 174 -5.78 7.28 2.02
N GLN A 175 -5.11 8.21 2.69
CA GLN A 175 -4.29 7.91 3.87
C GLN A 175 -5.11 7.27 5.00
N ASN A 176 -6.34 7.75 5.23
CA ASN A 176 -7.24 7.15 6.21
C ASN A 176 -7.62 5.71 5.84
N LEU A 177 -7.84 5.41 4.56
CA LEU A 177 -8.08 4.04 4.12
C LEU A 177 -6.84 3.15 4.31
N PHE A 178 -5.63 3.62 3.98
CA PHE A 178 -4.41 2.88 4.26
C PHE A 178 -4.23 2.61 5.76
N LYS A 179 -4.46 3.63 6.60
CA LYS A 179 -4.41 3.48 8.06
C LYS A 179 -5.42 2.43 8.57
N LEU A 180 -6.66 2.47 8.06
CA LEU A 180 -7.67 1.46 8.38
C LEU A 180 -7.19 0.05 8.03
N ILE A 181 -6.61 -0.14 6.84
CA ILE A 181 -6.10 -1.46 6.42
C ILE A 181 -4.93 -1.89 7.33
N ALA A 182 -3.99 -1.00 7.62
CA ALA A 182 -2.87 -1.28 8.52
C ALA A 182 -3.35 -1.74 9.90
N ASP A 183 -4.33 -1.06 10.48
CA ASP A 183 -4.92 -1.42 11.78
C ASP A 183 -5.53 -2.82 11.75
N ILE A 184 -6.26 -3.16 10.67
CA ILE A 184 -6.87 -4.48 10.50
C ILE A 184 -5.78 -5.56 10.35
N LEU A 185 -4.79 -5.33 9.48
CA LEU A 185 -3.70 -6.28 9.26
C LEU A 185 -2.85 -6.50 10.51
N ASN A 186 -2.59 -5.44 11.28
CA ASN A 186 -1.87 -5.52 12.55
C ASN A 186 -2.67 -6.24 13.62
N LEU A 187 -3.99 -6.03 13.69
CA LEU A 187 -4.85 -6.80 14.57
C LEU A 187 -4.75 -8.30 14.22
N PHE A 188 -4.94 -8.68 12.96
CA PHE A 188 -4.81 -10.08 12.56
C PHE A 188 -3.40 -10.65 12.82
N SER A 189 -2.34 -9.90 12.55
CA SER A 189 -0.96 -10.32 12.82
C SER A 189 -0.73 -10.57 14.32
N SER A 190 -1.20 -9.64 15.17
CA SER A 190 -1.11 -9.81 16.64
C SER A 190 -1.82 -11.07 17.13
N ARG A 191 -2.89 -11.49 16.45
CA ARG A 191 -3.68 -12.69 16.75
C ARG A 191 -3.15 -13.95 16.07
N LEU A 192 -2.23 -13.87 15.12
CA LEU A 192 -1.79 -15.04 14.35
C LEU A 192 -0.30 -15.34 14.50
N ASP A 193 0.55 -14.36 14.76
CA ASP A 193 2.00 -14.55 14.93
C ASP A 193 2.67 -13.58 15.90
N PHE A 194 1.90 -12.82 16.67
CA PHE A 194 2.38 -11.75 17.57
C PHE A 194 3.14 -10.62 16.89
N SER A 195 3.12 -10.53 15.57
CA SER A 195 3.81 -9.44 14.89
C SER A 195 2.93 -8.19 14.81
N THR A 196 3.58 -7.03 14.84
CA THR A 196 2.97 -5.75 14.47
C THR A 196 3.92 -5.08 13.50
N THR A 197 3.39 -4.55 12.40
CA THR A 197 4.19 -3.84 11.41
C THR A 197 3.92 -2.35 11.52
N MET A 198 4.96 -1.57 11.75
CA MET A 198 4.91 -0.12 11.60
C MET A 198 5.15 0.22 10.14
N TYR A 199 4.14 0.68 9.41
CA TYR A 199 4.27 1.01 7.99
C TYR A 199 4.76 2.44 7.72
N SER A 200 5.04 3.23 8.76
CA SER A 200 5.52 4.61 8.63
C SER A 200 6.88 4.72 7.94
N HIS A 201 7.73 3.69 8.03
CA HIS A 201 9.00 3.67 7.29
C HIS A 201 8.78 3.68 5.77
N VAL A 202 7.70 3.07 5.28
CA VAL A 202 7.39 3.00 3.84
C VAL A 202 7.18 4.39 3.26
N GLU A 203 6.46 5.26 3.97
CA GLU A 203 6.30 6.66 3.56
C GLU A 203 7.65 7.35 3.38
N LYS A 204 8.46 7.28 4.43
CA LYS A 204 9.75 7.96 4.50
C LYS A 204 10.67 7.47 3.39
N GLU A 205 10.88 6.16 3.30
CA GLU A 205 11.77 5.53 2.33
C GLU A 205 11.33 5.79 0.90
N CYS A 206 10.04 5.61 0.59
CA CYS A 206 9.53 5.85 -0.77
C CYS A 206 9.72 7.30 -1.22
N LYS A 207 9.45 8.27 -0.33
CA LYS A 207 9.65 9.70 -0.64
C LYS A 207 11.13 10.04 -0.75
N GLU A 208 11.98 9.53 0.14
CA GLU A 208 13.43 9.75 0.11
C GLU A 208 14.07 9.16 -1.15
N ASP A 209 13.71 7.93 -1.54
CA ASP A 209 14.23 7.28 -2.73
C ASP A 209 13.78 8.00 -4.00
N THR A 210 12.53 8.47 -4.04
CA THR A 210 12.03 9.30 -5.15
C THR A 210 12.85 10.59 -5.29
N LYS A 211 13.16 11.26 -4.17
CA LYS A 211 14.03 12.45 -4.15
C LYS A 211 15.45 12.13 -4.62
N ARG A 212 16.04 11.05 -4.13
CA ARG A 212 17.39 10.59 -4.52
C ARG A 212 17.51 10.33 -6.02
N VAL A 213 16.49 9.73 -6.64
CA VAL A 213 16.47 9.53 -8.10
C VAL A 213 16.62 10.86 -8.84
N VAL A 214 15.85 11.88 -8.46
CA VAL A 214 15.93 13.20 -9.10
C VAL A 214 17.26 13.89 -8.80
N ASP A 215 17.75 13.80 -7.56
CA ASP A 215 19.05 14.36 -7.18
C ASP A 215 20.20 13.73 -7.96
N TYR A 216 20.18 12.42 -8.18
CA TYR A 216 21.18 11.73 -8.99
C TYR A 216 21.11 12.15 -10.46
N LEU A 217 19.92 12.32 -11.03
CA LEU A 217 19.75 12.86 -12.37
C LEU A 217 20.29 14.29 -12.47
N LYS A 218 20.04 15.15 -11.48
CA LYS A 218 20.59 16.51 -11.46
C LYS A 218 22.12 16.51 -11.42
N ARG A 219 22.69 15.69 -10.54
CA ARG A 219 24.14 15.70 -10.25
C ARG A 219 24.95 15.03 -11.35
N PHE A 220 24.53 13.87 -11.85
CA PHE A 220 25.38 13.02 -12.67
C PHE A 220 25.04 13.01 -14.16
N GLU A 221 23.80 13.30 -14.53
CA GLU A 221 23.40 13.30 -15.95
C GLU A 221 24.21 14.28 -16.81
N PRO A 222 24.51 15.52 -16.37
CA PRO A 222 25.35 16.42 -17.16
C PRO A 222 26.76 15.89 -17.44
N TYR A 223 27.35 15.15 -16.50
CA TYR A 223 28.68 14.55 -16.68
C TYR A 223 28.61 13.37 -17.66
N ARG A 224 27.61 12.51 -17.51
CA ARG A 224 27.40 11.37 -18.39
C ARG A 224 27.15 11.78 -19.84
N LEU A 225 26.39 12.85 -20.06
CA LEU A 225 26.17 13.39 -21.41
C LEU A 225 27.47 13.89 -22.05
N LYS A 226 28.32 14.62 -21.30
CA LYS A 226 29.64 15.05 -21.78
C LYS A 226 30.56 13.88 -22.11
N GLU A 227 30.53 12.80 -21.31
CA GLU A 227 31.31 11.60 -21.61
C GLU A 227 30.84 10.92 -22.91
N ILE A 228 29.53 10.85 -23.14
CA ILE A 228 28.95 10.30 -24.37
C ILE A 228 29.33 11.17 -25.57
N GLU A 229 29.17 12.49 -25.48
CA GLU A 229 29.55 13.44 -26.53
C GLU A 229 31.02 13.28 -26.92
N LYS A 230 31.92 13.19 -25.94
CA LYS A 230 33.36 12.99 -26.15
C LYS A 230 33.66 11.62 -26.77
N LYS A 231 32.99 10.55 -26.32
CA LYS A 231 33.23 9.18 -26.81
C LYS A 231 32.81 9.00 -28.26
N TYR A 232 31.72 9.64 -28.69
CA TYR A 232 31.12 9.43 -30.01
C TYR A 232 31.31 10.62 -30.96
N ASN A 233 32.10 11.64 -30.59
CA ASN A 233 32.33 12.86 -31.39
C ASN A 233 31.03 13.54 -31.85
N LEU A 234 30.00 13.55 -31.00
CA LEU A 234 28.67 14.12 -31.33
C LEU A 234 28.65 15.66 -31.33
N GLY A 235 29.78 16.29 -30.99
CA GLY A 235 29.96 17.75 -30.96
C GLY A 235 30.78 18.31 -32.12
N LYS A 236 30.87 17.60 -33.26
CA LYS A 236 31.37 18.12 -34.54
C LYS A 236 30.24 18.33 -35.52
#